data_AF-A0AAP0SBF7-F1
#
_entry.id   AF-A0AAP0SBF7-F1
#
_cell.length_a   1.000
_cell.length_b   1.000
_cell.length_c   1.000
_cell.angle_alpha   90.00
_cell.angle_beta   90.00
_cell.angle_gamma   90.00
#
_symmetry.space_group_name_H-M   'P 1'
#
loop_
_entity.id
_entity.type
_entity.pdbx_description
1 polymer ?
#
loop_
_entity_poly.entity_id
_entity_poly.type
_entity_poly.pdbx_seq_one_letter_code
_entity_poly.pdbx_strand_id
1 'polypeptide(L)'
;MLLRGIHRLLVLLQLAIGIAGFLLSALILGESIKVGLQPFSAMFMACILGVVSLCVHEGGHYLGAKWVGMTVLAARVLALEIQPLQRGWKARWSRLGKGQPLAGYVMAAHAPHQPLRRPMLVFTLMGPLLNLLFAGLCLVLYPLLGGEFAALVLALGVCNLTTGLANLLPTVAPGRVSDGAVFLAWLYKPDEQGQALAGVRLMALGAAGMQAEDLPGADLDHLSTQPMPAPLSALGYRLYARQNQADWAGAVALGKELEAMLASPSLVLKQCMVLLAILRAELAFSRAMLERDARELHDHLFNEETDWYAPSFRPRCLALRAALAGDANHLAHPVEQAVRLAGNSQDRSQGPREERLAGYIQALLTAPASLAALPDPVPRAAAPPASN
;
A
#
# COMPACT_ATOMS: atom_id res chain seq x y z
N MET A 1 -34.45 7.47 -11.71
CA MET A 1 -34.64 6.00 -11.74
C MET A 1 -33.83 5.32 -12.84
N LEU A 2 -33.79 5.88 -14.06
CA LEU A 2 -33.02 5.35 -15.21
C LEU A 2 -31.52 5.08 -14.90
N LEU A 3 -30.82 6.03 -14.28
CA LEU A 3 -29.40 5.89 -13.91
C LEU A 3 -29.12 4.74 -12.94
N ARG A 4 -30.04 4.47 -11.98
CA ARG A 4 -29.94 3.32 -11.07
C ARG A 4 -30.17 2.00 -11.80
N GLY A 5 -31.06 1.99 -12.80
CA GLY A 5 -31.31 0.82 -13.65
C GLY A 5 -30.09 0.46 -14.50
N ILE A 6 -29.49 1.44 -15.17
CA ILE A 6 -28.28 1.25 -15.99
C ILE A 6 -27.12 0.75 -15.12
N HIS A 7 -26.91 1.34 -13.95
CA HIS A 7 -25.86 0.90 -13.04
C HIS A 7 -26.04 -0.58 -12.60
N ARG A 8 -27.27 -0.97 -12.22
CA ARG A 8 -27.56 -2.37 -11.88
C ARG A 8 -27.34 -3.31 -13.06
N LEU A 9 -27.71 -2.90 -14.27
CA LEU A 9 -27.47 -3.68 -15.48
C LEU A 9 -25.97 -3.91 -15.72
N LEU A 10 -25.14 -2.87 -15.56
CA LEU A 10 -23.69 -2.97 -15.70
C LEU A 10 -23.07 -3.92 -14.66
N VAL A 11 -23.53 -3.86 -13.40
CA VAL A 11 -23.08 -4.78 -12.35
C VAL A 11 -23.48 -6.22 -12.66
N LEU A 12 -24.72 -6.45 -13.11
CA LEU A 12 -25.19 -7.78 -13.51
C LEU A 12 -24.43 -8.30 -14.73
N LEU A 13 -24.14 -7.45 -15.70
CA LEU A 13 -23.35 -7.79 -16.88
C LEU A 13 -21.91 -8.16 -16.48
N GLN A 14 -21.28 -7.39 -15.60
CA GLN A 14 -19.95 -7.70 -15.08
C GLN A 14 -19.92 -9.06 -14.37
N LEU A 15 -20.92 -9.33 -13.52
CA LEU A 15 -21.05 -10.60 -12.84
C LEU A 15 -21.27 -11.75 -13.84
N ALA A 16 -22.13 -11.54 -14.84
CA ALA A 16 -22.41 -12.53 -15.87
C ALA A 16 -21.16 -12.86 -16.70
N ILE A 17 -20.35 -11.86 -17.08
CA ILE A 17 -19.07 -12.08 -17.78
C ILE A 17 -18.10 -12.89 -16.91
N GLY A 18 -17.99 -12.56 -15.62
CA GLY A 18 -17.13 -13.30 -14.70
C GLY A 18 -17.56 -14.77 -14.52
N ILE A 19 -18.86 -15.01 -14.32
CA ILE A 19 -19.42 -16.36 -14.20
C ILE A 19 -19.25 -17.13 -15.51
N ALA A 20 -19.56 -16.51 -16.65
CA ALA A 20 -19.39 -17.14 -17.95
C ALA A 20 -17.93 -17.51 -18.21
N GLY A 21 -16.98 -16.65 -17.87
CA GLY A 21 -15.55 -16.93 -17.98
C GLY A 21 -15.13 -18.15 -17.19
N PHE A 22 -15.55 -18.23 -15.92
CA PHE A 22 -15.26 -19.38 -15.07
C PHE A 22 -15.88 -20.68 -15.61
N LEU A 23 -17.17 -20.65 -15.96
CA LEU A 23 -17.89 -21.84 -16.44
C LEU A 23 -17.37 -22.32 -17.80
N LEU A 24 -17.07 -21.40 -18.73
CA LEU A 24 -16.51 -21.75 -20.03
C LEU A 24 -15.12 -22.37 -19.89
N SER A 25 -14.25 -21.80 -19.05
CA SER A 25 -12.93 -22.38 -18.79
C SER A 25 -13.04 -23.76 -18.13
N ALA A 26 -13.95 -23.95 -17.17
CA ALA A 26 -14.20 -25.25 -16.57
C ALA A 26 -14.75 -26.27 -17.59
N LEU A 27 -15.64 -25.85 -18.50
CA LEU A 27 -16.17 -26.70 -19.57
C LEU A 27 -15.07 -27.14 -20.54
N ILE A 28 -14.24 -26.20 -21.02
CA ILE A 28 -13.12 -26.47 -21.93
C ILE A 28 -12.17 -27.50 -21.30
N LEU A 29 -11.83 -27.30 -20.03
CA LEU A 29 -10.94 -28.21 -19.29
C LEU A 29 -11.59 -29.57 -19.01
N GLY A 30 -12.89 -29.61 -18.70
CA GLY A 30 -13.63 -30.84 -18.44
C GLY A 30 -13.77 -31.72 -19.68
N GLU A 31 -14.06 -31.14 -20.83
CA GLU A 31 -14.17 -31.90 -22.08
C GLU A 31 -12.79 -32.41 -22.56
N SER A 32 -11.72 -31.66 -22.28
CA SER A 32 -10.42 -31.89 -22.89
C SER A 32 -9.41 -32.65 -22.01
N ILE A 33 -9.51 -32.57 -20.68
CA ILE A 33 -8.51 -33.12 -19.75
C ILE A 33 -9.15 -34.12 -18.79
N LYS A 34 -8.83 -35.41 -18.96
CA LYS A 34 -9.42 -36.50 -18.17
C LYS A 34 -8.54 -36.88 -16.97
N VAL A 35 -8.55 -36.04 -15.93
CA VAL A 35 -7.74 -36.26 -14.70
C VAL A 35 -8.47 -37.12 -13.64
N GLY A 36 -9.66 -37.65 -13.94
CA GLY A 36 -10.55 -38.25 -12.94
C GLY A 36 -11.23 -37.18 -12.07
N LEU A 37 -12.28 -37.57 -11.33
CA LEU A 37 -13.10 -36.67 -10.48
C LEU A 37 -13.73 -35.48 -11.22
N GLN A 38 -13.95 -35.58 -12.54
CA GLN A 38 -14.74 -34.57 -13.25
C GLN A 38 -16.18 -34.54 -12.68
N PRO A 39 -16.81 -33.35 -12.54
CA PRO A 39 -16.35 -32.04 -13.00
C PRO A 39 -15.46 -31.28 -12.00
N PHE A 40 -15.22 -31.81 -10.80
CA PHE A 40 -14.54 -31.09 -9.72
C PHE A 40 -13.10 -30.71 -10.07
N SER A 41 -12.35 -31.59 -10.72
CA SER A 41 -10.97 -31.31 -11.17
C SER A 41 -10.92 -30.15 -12.18
N ALA A 42 -11.85 -30.09 -13.12
CA ALA A 42 -11.94 -29.01 -14.11
C ALA A 42 -12.30 -27.66 -13.47
N MET A 43 -13.23 -27.66 -12.51
CA MET A 43 -13.56 -26.46 -11.73
C MET A 43 -12.36 -25.97 -10.91
N PHE A 44 -11.63 -26.88 -10.26
CA PHE A 44 -10.44 -26.53 -9.49
C PHE A 44 -9.33 -25.94 -10.37
N MET A 45 -9.07 -26.53 -11.53
CA MET A 45 -8.12 -25.96 -12.49
C MET A 45 -8.58 -24.60 -13.02
N ALA A 46 -9.87 -24.42 -13.31
CA ALA A 46 -10.40 -23.10 -13.70
C ALA A 46 -10.20 -22.05 -12.60
N CYS A 47 -10.32 -22.41 -11.32
CA CYS A 47 -9.97 -21.53 -10.20
C CYS A 47 -8.48 -21.13 -10.25
N ILE A 48 -7.57 -22.09 -10.47
CA ILE A 48 -6.12 -21.80 -10.60
C ILE A 48 -5.87 -20.84 -11.77
N LEU A 49 -6.48 -21.08 -12.93
CA LEU A 49 -6.34 -20.18 -14.08
C LEU A 49 -6.92 -18.79 -13.80
N GLY A 50 -7.99 -18.71 -13.00
CA GLY A 50 -8.52 -17.45 -12.49
C GLY A 50 -7.50 -16.68 -11.64
N VAL A 51 -6.75 -17.37 -10.76
CA VAL A 51 -5.65 -16.76 -10.01
C VAL A 51 -4.53 -16.27 -10.93
N VAL A 52 -4.15 -17.07 -11.94
CA VAL A 52 -3.14 -16.65 -12.93
C VAL A 52 -3.62 -15.41 -13.69
N SER A 53 -4.88 -15.38 -14.14
CA SER A 53 -5.50 -14.21 -14.78
C SER A 53 -5.48 -12.97 -13.89
N LEU A 54 -5.70 -13.12 -12.58
CA LEU A 54 -5.57 -12.02 -11.61
C LEU A 54 -4.12 -11.55 -11.49
N CYS A 55 -3.13 -12.46 -11.49
CA CYS A 55 -1.71 -12.08 -11.50
C CYS A 55 -1.35 -11.27 -12.75
N VAL A 56 -1.85 -11.67 -13.93
CA VAL A 56 -1.67 -10.93 -15.18
C VAL A 56 -2.29 -9.54 -15.05
N HIS A 57 -3.49 -9.44 -14.49
CA HIS A 57 -4.20 -8.18 -14.32
C HIS A 57 -3.47 -7.18 -13.41
N GLU A 58 -3.12 -7.60 -12.19
CA GLU A 58 -2.37 -6.75 -11.26
C GLU A 58 -0.95 -6.46 -11.78
N GLY A 59 -0.36 -7.42 -12.50
CA GLY A 59 0.89 -7.22 -13.25
C GLY A 59 0.78 -6.09 -14.28
N GLY A 60 -0.37 -5.96 -14.95
CA GLY A 60 -0.65 -4.86 -15.86
C GLY A 60 -0.66 -3.51 -15.15
N HIS A 61 -1.34 -3.39 -14.01
CA HIS A 61 -1.30 -2.16 -13.21
C HIS A 61 0.11 -1.82 -12.72
N TYR A 62 0.86 -2.83 -12.27
CA TYR A 62 2.26 -2.65 -11.86
C TYR A 62 3.12 -2.12 -13.02
N LEU A 63 3.04 -2.74 -14.20
CA LEU A 63 3.76 -2.31 -15.39
C LEU A 63 3.32 -0.92 -15.84
N GLY A 64 2.02 -0.63 -15.80
CA GLY A 64 1.47 0.68 -16.13
C GLY A 64 1.98 1.78 -15.21
N ALA A 65 2.00 1.53 -13.89
CA ALA A 65 2.59 2.44 -12.91
C ALA A 65 4.06 2.74 -13.24
N LYS A 66 4.87 1.70 -13.48
CA LYS A 66 6.28 1.86 -13.81
C LYS A 66 6.50 2.59 -15.14
N TRP A 67 5.69 2.31 -16.15
CA TRP A 67 5.77 2.96 -17.47
C TRP A 67 5.60 4.47 -17.36
N VAL A 68 4.66 4.94 -16.53
CA VAL A 68 4.36 6.37 -16.37
C VAL A 68 5.14 7.03 -15.23
N GLY A 69 6.16 6.37 -14.69
CA GLY A 69 7.04 6.94 -13.67
C GLY A 69 6.42 7.04 -12.27
N MET A 70 5.37 6.27 -11.96
CA MET A 70 4.85 6.16 -10.61
C MET A 70 5.76 5.30 -9.72
N THR A 71 5.79 5.63 -8.44
CA THR A 71 6.45 4.85 -7.39
C THR A 71 5.47 3.81 -6.86
N VAL A 72 5.60 2.56 -7.30
CA VAL A 72 4.86 1.44 -6.69
C VAL A 72 5.35 1.24 -5.26
N LEU A 73 4.44 1.27 -4.29
CA LEU A 73 4.72 1.11 -2.86
C LEU A 73 4.43 -0.31 -2.37
N ALA A 74 3.35 -0.91 -2.85
CA ALA A 74 2.98 -2.29 -2.54
C ALA A 74 2.13 -2.88 -3.65
N ALA A 75 2.21 -4.19 -3.83
CA ALA A 75 1.31 -4.96 -4.68
C ALA A 75 0.87 -6.22 -3.91
N ARG A 76 -0.36 -6.64 -4.08
CA ARG A 76 -0.89 -7.87 -3.50
C ARG A 76 -1.68 -8.63 -4.54
N VAL A 77 -1.48 -9.93 -4.59
CA VAL A 77 -2.34 -10.87 -5.29
C VAL A 77 -2.76 -11.96 -4.31
N LEU A 78 -4.02 -11.97 -3.92
CA LEU A 78 -4.54 -12.89 -2.89
C LEU A 78 -3.74 -12.80 -1.58
N ALA A 79 -3.10 -13.89 -1.17
CA ALA A 79 -2.27 -13.97 0.03
C ALA A 79 -0.84 -13.50 -0.20
N LEU A 80 -0.38 -13.35 -1.44
CA LEU A 80 0.98 -12.93 -1.73
C LEU A 80 1.06 -11.40 -1.74
N GLU A 81 1.80 -10.83 -0.81
CA GLU A 81 2.09 -9.39 -0.75
C GLU A 81 3.56 -9.16 -1.13
N ILE A 82 3.79 -8.18 -2.01
CA ILE A 82 5.10 -7.78 -2.52
C ILE A 82 5.26 -6.28 -2.27
N GLN A 83 6.38 -5.87 -1.67
CA GLN A 83 6.75 -4.47 -1.56
C GLN A 83 8.09 -4.25 -2.28
N PRO A 84 8.11 -3.51 -3.40
CA PRO A 84 9.38 -3.10 -4.00
C PRO A 84 10.12 -2.17 -3.04
N LEU A 85 11.45 -2.28 -3.01
CA LEU A 85 12.36 -1.41 -2.27
C LEU A 85 13.17 -0.59 -3.29
N GLN A 86 13.93 0.41 -2.85
CA GLN A 86 14.84 1.10 -3.77
C GLN A 86 15.88 0.11 -4.34
N ARG A 87 16.32 -0.83 -3.50
CA ARG A 87 17.23 -1.93 -3.83
C ARG A 87 16.52 -3.24 -3.50
N GLY A 88 16.02 -3.91 -4.53
CA GLY A 88 15.35 -5.22 -4.42
C GLY A 88 13.86 -5.13 -4.11
N TRP A 89 13.33 -6.20 -3.53
CA TRP A 89 11.92 -6.35 -3.16
C TRP A 89 11.81 -7.26 -1.94
N LYS A 90 10.72 -7.11 -1.17
CA LYS A 90 10.31 -8.09 -0.16
C LYS A 90 9.00 -8.74 -0.59
N ALA A 91 8.83 -10.02 -0.30
CA ALA A 91 7.55 -10.70 -0.45
C ALA A 91 7.20 -11.52 0.79
N ARG A 92 5.90 -11.65 1.07
CA ARG A 92 5.40 -12.51 2.14
C ARG A 92 4.07 -13.15 1.76
N TRP A 93 3.79 -14.27 2.41
CA TRP A 93 2.46 -14.85 2.46
C TRP A 93 1.69 -14.25 3.64
N SER A 94 0.80 -13.31 3.34
CA SER A 94 -0.12 -12.70 4.30
C SER A 94 -1.38 -13.54 4.44
N ARG A 95 -1.88 -13.69 5.67
CA ARG A 95 -3.18 -14.34 5.91
C ARG A 95 -4.30 -13.42 5.43
N LEU A 96 -5.12 -13.88 4.49
CA LEU A 96 -6.38 -13.22 4.14
C LEU A 96 -7.34 -13.34 5.34
N GLY A 97 -7.87 -12.22 5.81
CA GLY A 97 -8.89 -12.23 6.86
C GLY A 97 -10.16 -12.95 6.39
N LYS A 98 -10.83 -13.69 7.27
CA LYS A 98 -12.13 -14.33 6.96
C LYS A 98 -13.11 -13.28 6.40
N GLY A 99 -13.63 -13.51 5.21
CA GLY A 99 -14.58 -12.63 4.53
C GLY A 99 -13.98 -11.52 3.66
N GLN A 100 -12.65 -11.42 3.55
CA GLN A 100 -12.05 -10.55 2.54
C GLN A 100 -12.19 -11.17 1.15
N PRO A 101 -12.55 -10.39 0.12
CA PRO A 101 -12.67 -10.90 -1.24
C PRO A 101 -11.31 -11.40 -1.75
N LEU A 102 -11.34 -12.45 -2.58
CA LEU A 102 -10.19 -12.87 -3.38
C LEU A 102 -9.91 -11.77 -4.41
N ALA A 103 -9.05 -10.84 -4.05
CA ALA A 103 -8.72 -9.66 -4.84
C ALA A 103 -7.20 -9.42 -4.85
N GLY A 104 -6.79 -8.55 -5.75
CA GLY A 104 -5.46 -7.95 -5.74
C GLY A 104 -5.55 -6.43 -5.57
N TYR A 105 -4.40 -5.81 -5.38
CA TYR A 105 -4.26 -4.37 -5.52
C TYR A 105 -2.82 -4.01 -5.89
N VAL A 106 -2.65 -2.89 -6.58
CA VAL A 106 -1.38 -2.18 -6.72
C VAL A 106 -1.52 -0.79 -6.12
N MET A 107 -0.74 -0.51 -5.08
CA MET A 107 -0.64 0.80 -4.47
C MET A 107 0.55 1.54 -5.09
N ALA A 108 0.28 2.63 -5.79
CA ALA A 108 1.30 3.44 -6.46
C ALA A 108 1.10 4.93 -6.16
N ALA A 109 2.22 5.62 -5.93
CA ALA A 109 2.30 7.05 -5.74
C ALA A 109 2.71 7.73 -7.06
N HIS A 110 2.00 8.78 -7.43
CA HIS A 110 2.35 9.59 -8.60
C HIS A 110 3.49 10.56 -8.30
N ALA A 111 4.12 11.09 -9.35
CA ALA A 111 5.04 12.21 -9.20
C ALA A 111 4.25 13.48 -8.80
N PRO A 112 4.62 14.20 -7.72
CA PRO A 112 3.83 15.34 -7.22
C PRO A 112 3.68 16.51 -8.18
N HIS A 113 4.65 16.71 -9.08
CA HIS A 113 4.71 17.85 -9.99
C HIS A 113 4.20 17.55 -11.41
N GLN A 114 3.63 16.36 -11.62
CA GLN A 114 3.10 15.96 -12.92
C GLN A 114 1.57 15.93 -12.90
N PRO A 115 0.90 16.34 -14.00
CA PRO A 115 -0.54 16.18 -14.13
C PRO A 115 -0.95 14.72 -13.94
N LEU A 116 -1.95 14.47 -13.10
CA LEU A 116 -2.37 13.13 -12.69
C LEU A 116 -3.08 12.36 -13.78
N ARG A 117 -3.80 13.07 -14.65
CA ARG A 117 -4.71 12.46 -15.61
C ARG A 117 -4.07 11.39 -16.47
N ARG A 118 -2.96 11.70 -17.15
CA ARG A 118 -2.32 10.75 -18.08
C ARG A 118 -1.77 9.53 -17.33
N PRO A 119 -0.98 9.68 -16.25
CA PRO A 119 -0.56 8.56 -15.43
C PRO A 119 -1.72 7.68 -14.97
N MET A 120 -2.81 8.26 -14.46
CA MET A 120 -3.95 7.51 -13.94
C MET A 120 -4.73 6.78 -15.03
N LEU A 121 -4.90 7.38 -16.22
CA LEU A 121 -5.52 6.70 -17.37
C LEU A 121 -4.70 5.48 -17.80
N VAL A 122 -3.38 5.60 -17.89
CA VAL A 122 -2.51 4.48 -18.26
C VAL A 122 -2.51 3.42 -17.15
N PHE A 123 -2.25 3.81 -15.91
CA PHE A 123 -2.23 2.91 -14.76
C PHE A 123 -3.50 2.05 -14.68
N THR A 124 -4.66 2.69 -14.79
CA THR A 124 -5.96 2.02 -14.70
C THR A 124 -6.23 1.10 -15.90
N LEU A 125 -5.87 1.52 -17.12
CA LEU A 125 -6.16 0.76 -18.33
C LEU A 125 -5.22 -0.44 -18.53
N MET A 126 -3.98 -0.37 -18.02
CA MET A 126 -2.97 -1.42 -18.29
C MET A 126 -3.34 -2.79 -17.71
N GLY A 127 -4.05 -2.86 -16.58
CA GLY A 127 -4.53 -4.13 -16.02
C GLY A 127 -5.45 -4.88 -16.99
N PRO A 128 -6.60 -4.28 -17.39
CA PRO A 128 -7.47 -4.88 -18.39
C PRO A 128 -6.80 -5.10 -19.75
N LEU A 129 -5.97 -4.16 -20.22
CA LEU A 129 -5.30 -4.29 -21.52
C LEU A 129 -4.35 -5.49 -21.55
N LEU A 130 -3.56 -5.71 -20.49
CA LEU A 130 -2.63 -6.84 -20.44
C LEU A 130 -3.38 -8.17 -20.46
N ASN A 131 -4.52 -8.26 -19.78
CA ASN A 131 -5.40 -9.43 -19.88
C ASN A 131 -5.91 -9.67 -21.31
N LEU A 132 -6.38 -8.63 -22.00
CA LEU A 132 -6.85 -8.76 -23.39
C LEU A 132 -5.71 -9.17 -24.35
N LEU A 133 -4.51 -8.62 -24.16
CA LEU A 133 -3.32 -9.00 -24.93
C LEU A 133 -2.94 -10.46 -24.67
N PHE A 134 -2.95 -10.89 -23.41
CA PHE A 134 -2.64 -12.26 -23.03
C PHE A 134 -3.70 -13.25 -23.55
N ALA A 135 -4.97 -12.86 -23.55
CA ALA A 135 -6.04 -13.63 -24.17
C ALA A 135 -5.85 -13.77 -25.68
N GLY A 136 -5.52 -12.67 -26.37
CA GLY A 136 -5.21 -12.68 -27.80
C GLY A 136 -4.03 -13.60 -28.13
N LEU A 137 -2.97 -13.56 -27.32
CA LEU A 137 -1.83 -14.47 -27.44
C LEU A 137 -2.25 -15.93 -27.27
N CYS A 138 -3.07 -16.25 -26.26
CA CYS A 138 -3.57 -17.60 -26.05
C CYS A 138 -4.40 -18.10 -27.24
N LEU A 139 -5.23 -17.24 -27.86
CA LEU A 139 -6.00 -17.59 -29.05
C LEU A 139 -5.14 -17.86 -30.28
N VAL A 140 -4.03 -17.13 -30.45
CA VAL A 140 -3.05 -17.37 -31.53
C VAL A 140 -2.24 -18.64 -31.29
N LEU A 141 -1.90 -18.94 -30.03
CA LEU A 141 -1.11 -20.12 -29.68
C LEU A 141 -1.94 -21.41 -29.66
N TYR A 142 -3.21 -21.37 -29.24
CA TYR A 142 -4.09 -22.53 -29.15
C TYR A 142 -4.07 -23.45 -30.39
N PRO A 143 -4.21 -22.97 -31.64
CA PRO A 143 -4.26 -23.85 -32.82
C PRO A 143 -2.89 -24.41 -33.19
N LEU A 144 -1.80 -23.83 -32.68
CA LEU A 144 -0.43 -24.31 -32.89
C LEU A 144 -0.05 -25.41 -31.89
N LEU A 145 -0.89 -25.63 -30.87
CA LEU A 145 -0.68 -26.58 -29.81
C LEU A 145 -1.63 -27.78 -30.00
N GLY A 146 -1.20 -28.96 -29.56
CA GLY A 146 -2.00 -30.18 -29.61
C GLY A 146 -2.46 -30.65 -28.23
N GLY A 147 -3.56 -31.41 -28.22
CA GLY A 147 -4.01 -32.17 -27.04
C GLY A 147 -4.43 -31.32 -25.85
N GLU A 148 -4.21 -31.85 -24.64
CA GLU A 148 -4.64 -31.25 -23.36
C GLU A 148 -4.03 -29.87 -23.12
N PHE A 149 -2.81 -29.64 -23.61
CA PHE A 149 -2.12 -28.36 -23.45
C PHE A 149 -2.79 -27.24 -24.24
N ALA A 150 -3.33 -27.54 -25.43
CA ALA A 150 -4.09 -26.56 -26.22
C ALA A 150 -5.37 -26.12 -25.49
N ALA A 151 -6.05 -27.05 -24.81
CA ALA A 151 -7.23 -26.75 -24.01
C ALA A 151 -6.89 -25.90 -22.78
N LEU A 152 -5.76 -26.17 -22.11
CA LEU A 152 -5.28 -25.35 -21.00
C LEU A 152 -5.02 -23.90 -21.44
N VAL A 153 -4.35 -23.72 -22.58
CA VAL A 153 -4.07 -22.40 -23.16
C VAL A 153 -5.36 -21.68 -23.56
N LEU A 154 -6.30 -22.40 -24.19
CA LEU A 154 -7.60 -21.82 -24.54
C LEU A 154 -8.39 -21.38 -23.30
N ALA A 155 -8.46 -22.24 -22.27
CA ALA A 155 -9.15 -21.91 -21.01
C ALA A 155 -8.50 -20.72 -20.28
N LEU A 156 -7.17 -20.62 -20.30
CA LEU A 156 -6.45 -19.47 -19.77
C LEU A 156 -6.74 -18.19 -20.57
N GLY A 157 -6.83 -18.30 -21.89
CA GLY A 157 -7.24 -17.21 -22.78
C GLY A 157 -8.65 -16.70 -22.46
N VAL A 158 -9.61 -17.61 -22.26
CA VAL A 158 -10.99 -17.27 -21.84
C VAL A 158 -11.03 -16.60 -20.47
N CYS A 159 -10.26 -17.09 -19.49
CA CYS A 159 -10.14 -16.45 -18.17
C CYS A 159 -9.64 -15.01 -18.30
N ASN A 160 -8.57 -14.80 -19.07
CA ASN A 160 -7.99 -13.47 -19.27
C ASN A 160 -8.94 -12.54 -20.01
N LEU A 161 -9.58 -13.02 -21.08
CA LEU A 161 -10.55 -12.25 -21.87
C LEU A 161 -11.69 -11.74 -20.98
N THR A 162 -12.33 -12.65 -20.25
CA THR A 162 -13.48 -12.30 -19.40
C THR A 162 -13.07 -11.42 -18.23
N THR A 163 -11.90 -11.62 -17.63
CA THR A 163 -11.35 -10.73 -16.59
C THR A 163 -11.10 -9.32 -17.12
N GLY A 164 -10.48 -9.20 -18.30
CA GLY A 164 -10.26 -7.90 -18.96
C GLY A 164 -11.57 -7.19 -19.27
N LEU A 165 -12.51 -7.86 -19.91
CA LEU A 165 -13.82 -7.30 -20.26
C LEU A 165 -14.64 -6.91 -19.01
N ALA A 166 -14.65 -7.75 -17.97
CA ALA A 166 -15.37 -7.47 -16.74
C ALA A 166 -14.81 -6.25 -16.01
N ASN A 167 -13.49 -6.04 -16.02
CA ASN A 167 -12.89 -4.86 -15.38
C ASN A 167 -13.02 -3.58 -16.21
N LEU A 168 -13.24 -3.66 -17.53
CA LEU A 168 -13.56 -2.50 -18.37
C LEU A 168 -15.00 -1.97 -18.20
N LEU A 169 -15.91 -2.77 -17.63
CA LEU A 169 -17.28 -2.32 -17.36
C LEU A 169 -17.30 -1.31 -16.21
N PRO A 170 -17.88 -0.10 -16.40
CA PRO A 170 -17.82 0.95 -15.39
C PRO A 170 -18.83 0.73 -14.27
N THR A 171 -18.40 -0.03 -13.27
CA THR A 171 -19.17 -0.34 -12.06
C THR A 171 -18.49 0.20 -10.79
N VAL A 172 -19.34 0.59 -9.85
CA VAL A 172 -18.96 1.09 -8.51
C VAL A 172 -19.83 0.34 -7.50
N ALA A 173 -19.21 -0.54 -6.71
CA ALA A 173 -19.86 -1.27 -5.62
C ALA A 173 -19.19 -0.93 -4.28
N PRO A 174 -19.86 -1.14 -3.13
CA PRO A 174 -19.23 -0.94 -1.83
C PRO A 174 -17.93 -1.73 -1.71
N GLY A 175 -16.81 -1.02 -1.51
CA GLY A 175 -15.48 -1.63 -1.39
C GLY A 175 -14.85 -2.14 -2.69
N ARG A 176 -15.47 -1.93 -3.86
CA ARG A 176 -14.90 -2.31 -5.16
C ARG A 176 -15.30 -1.33 -6.26
N VAL A 177 -14.30 -0.68 -6.85
CA VAL A 177 -14.47 0.15 -8.04
C VAL A 177 -13.77 -0.58 -9.19
N SER A 178 -14.46 -0.73 -10.31
CA SER A 178 -13.85 -1.29 -11.53
C SER A 178 -12.86 -0.32 -12.17
N ASP A 179 -11.89 -0.85 -12.90
CA ASP A 179 -10.96 -0.03 -13.68
C ASP A 179 -11.69 0.82 -14.73
N GLY A 180 -12.73 0.29 -15.36
CA GLY A 180 -13.58 1.03 -16.29
C GLY A 180 -14.19 2.28 -15.64
N ALA A 181 -14.66 2.18 -14.40
CA ALA A 181 -15.22 3.32 -13.68
C ALA A 181 -14.13 4.34 -13.32
N VAL A 182 -12.96 3.89 -12.86
CA VAL A 182 -11.82 4.78 -12.57
C VAL A 182 -11.32 5.46 -13.84
N PHE A 183 -11.20 4.73 -14.94
CA PHE A 183 -10.76 5.25 -16.24
C PHE A 183 -11.72 6.33 -16.75
N LEU A 184 -13.04 6.08 -16.70
CA LEU A 184 -14.04 7.09 -17.05
C LEU A 184 -13.95 8.31 -16.14
N ALA A 185 -13.81 8.12 -14.83
CA ALA A 185 -13.67 9.24 -13.88
C ALA A 185 -12.50 10.15 -14.27
N TRP A 186 -11.34 9.58 -14.61
CA TRP A 186 -10.16 10.34 -15.08
C TRP A 186 -10.31 10.90 -16.49
N LEU A 187 -11.11 10.27 -17.35
CA LEU A 187 -11.40 10.79 -18.68
C LEU A 187 -12.17 12.12 -18.60
N TYR A 188 -13.10 12.23 -17.64
CA TYR A 188 -13.90 13.43 -17.36
C TYR A 188 -13.17 14.51 -16.54
N LYS A 189 -11.84 14.40 -16.36
CA LYS A 189 -10.96 15.41 -15.75
C LYS A 189 -11.43 15.82 -14.33
N PRO A 190 -11.17 15.00 -13.30
CA PRO A 190 -11.44 15.42 -11.93
C PRO A 190 -10.61 16.66 -11.59
N ASP A 191 -11.08 17.44 -10.62
CA ASP A 191 -10.29 18.52 -10.04
C ASP A 191 -9.08 17.91 -9.32
N GLU A 192 -7.90 18.00 -9.94
CA GLU A 192 -6.65 17.44 -9.42
C GLU A 192 -6.19 18.12 -8.11
N GLN A 193 -6.64 19.36 -7.86
CA GLN A 193 -6.37 20.10 -6.64
C GLN A 193 -7.47 19.91 -5.58
N GLY A 194 -8.57 19.27 -5.96
CA GLY A 194 -9.71 19.03 -5.08
C GLY A 194 -9.35 18.20 -3.84
N GLN A 195 -10.13 18.40 -2.79
CA GLN A 195 -9.94 17.72 -1.50
C GLN A 195 -10.05 16.19 -1.60
N ALA A 196 -10.82 15.67 -2.57
CA ALA A 196 -10.96 14.23 -2.81
C ALA A 196 -9.63 13.51 -3.08
N LEU A 197 -8.61 14.24 -3.54
CA LEU A 197 -7.28 13.70 -3.84
C LEU A 197 -6.23 14.04 -2.79
N ALA A 198 -6.62 14.65 -1.66
CA ALA A 198 -5.69 15.04 -0.59
C ALA A 198 -4.83 13.85 -0.10
N GLY A 199 -5.44 12.69 0.12
CA GLY A 199 -4.71 11.51 0.60
C GLY A 199 -3.71 10.97 -0.42
N VAL A 200 -4.08 10.99 -1.70
CA VAL A 200 -3.22 10.57 -2.81
C VAL A 200 -2.04 11.53 -2.96
N ARG A 201 -2.30 12.84 -2.84
CA ARG A 201 -1.27 13.89 -2.90
C ARG A 201 -0.28 13.79 -1.73
N LEU A 202 -0.76 13.61 -0.50
CA LEU A 202 0.12 13.41 0.67
C LEU A 202 1.02 12.18 0.51
N MET A 203 0.45 11.05 0.05
CA MET A 203 1.22 9.83 -0.24
C MET A 203 2.28 10.08 -1.33
N ALA A 204 1.94 10.81 -2.38
CA ALA A 204 2.88 11.18 -3.44
C ALA A 204 4.02 12.08 -2.96
N LEU A 205 3.71 13.07 -2.13
CA LEU A 205 4.71 13.97 -1.54
C LEU A 205 5.68 13.20 -0.63
N GLY A 206 5.18 12.31 0.23
CA GLY A 206 6.01 11.43 1.05
C GLY A 206 6.91 10.53 0.20
N ALA A 207 6.34 9.86 -0.81
CA ALA A 207 7.09 9.04 -1.75
C ALA A 207 8.17 9.81 -2.52
N ALA A 208 7.95 11.10 -2.77
CA ALA A 208 8.94 11.99 -3.38
C ALA A 208 10.01 12.49 -2.41
N GLY A 209 9.83 12.32 -1.09
CA GLY A 209 10.80 12.67 -0.05
C GLY A 209 10.41 13.88 0.81
N MET A 210 9.23 14.47 0.59
CA MET A 210 8.76 15.59 1.41
C MET A 210 8.61 15.14 2.86
N GLN A 211 9.13 15.95 3.78
CA GLN A 211 9.07 15.66 5.21
C GLN A 211 7.69 16.01 5.76
N ALA A 212 7.30 15.34 6.85
CA ALA A 212 5.95 15.41 7.37
C ALA A 212 5.54 16.82 7.84
N GLU A 213 6.50 17.59 8.35
CA GLU A 213 6.34 18.99 8.75
C GLU A 213 6.13 19.96 7.58
N ASP A 214 6.52 19.56 6.36
CA ASP A 214 6.39 20.38 5.15
C ASP A 214 5.15 20.01 4.32
N LEU A 215 4.37 19.01 4.77
CA LEU A 215 3.16 18.59 4.08
C LEU A 215 2.06 19.67 4.14
N PRO A 216 1.20 19.78 3.11
CA PRO A 216 0.11 20.76 3.10
C PRO A 216 -0.87 20.56 4.26
N GLY A 217 -0.92 21.53 5.19
CA GLY A 217 -1.81 21.48 6.36
C GLY A 217 -3.28 21.30 6.01
N ALA A 218 -3.76 21.98 4.95
CA ALA A 218 -5.14 21.87 4.48
C ALA A 218 -5.52 20.42 4.09
N ASP A 219 -4.58 19.65 3.55
CA ASP A 219 -4.82 18.25 3.18
C ASP A 219 -4.88 17.36 4.41
N LEU A 220 -3.98 17.58 5.37
CA LEU A 220 -3.99 16.87 6.66
C LEU A 220 -5.27 17.13 7.44
N ASP A 221 -5.75 18.36 7.44
CA ASP A 221 -7.00 18.75 8.09
C ASP A 221 -8.20 18.11 7.40
N HIS A 222 -8.21 18.09 6.07
CA HIS A 222 -9.25 17.37 5.33
C HIS A 222 -9.26 15.88 5.68
N LEU A 223 -8.12 15.18 5.66
CA LEU A 223 -8.02 13.77 6.02
C LEU A 223 -8.52 13.47 7.43
N SER A 224 -8.27 14.40 8.37
CA SER A 224 -8.71 14.27 9.77
C SER A 224 -10.23 14.22 9.90
N THR A 225 -10.98 14.75 8.93
CA THR A 225 -12.46 14.77 8.93
C THR A 225 -13.08 13.62 8.14
N GLN A 226 -12.28 12.84 7.42
CA GLN A 226 -12.77 11.73 6.59
C GLN A 226 -13.06 10.48 7.43
N PRO A 227 -13.84 9.51 6.90
CA PRO A 227 -13.97 8.21 7.53
C PRO A 227 -12.61 7.49 7.67
N MET A 228 -12.50 6.61 8.67
CA MET A 228 -11.35 5.71 8.82
C MET A 228 -11.02 4.97 7.51
N PRO A 229 -9.73 4.79 7.16
CA PRO A 229 -8.54 5.02 7.98
C PRO A 229 -7.92 6.42 7.87
N ALA A 230 -8.50 7.36 7.11
CA ALA A 230 -7.86 8.63 6.79
C ALA A 230 -7.43 9.49 8.00
N PRO A 231 -8.21 9.59 9.10
CA PRO A 231 -7.77 10.31 10.30
C PRO A 231 -6.54 9.71 10.97
N LEU A 232 -6.36 8.39 10.94
CA LEU A 232 -5.16 7.73 11.47
C LEU A 232 -3.93 8.05 10.63
N SER A 233 -4.07 8.13 9.31
CA SER A 233 -2.98 8.57 8.44
C SER A 233 -2.59 10.02 8.71
N ALA A 234 -3.56 10.93 8.90
CA ALA A 234 -3.29 12.31 9.27
C ALA A 234 -2.57 12.42 10.63
N LEU A 235 -3.02 11.65 11.63
CA LEU A 235 -2.36 11.56 12.93
C LEU A 235 -0.91 11.07 12.79
N GLY A 236 -0.66 10.07 11.94
CA GLY A 236 0.68 9.56 11.65
C GLY A 236 1.62 10.63 11.08
N TYR A 237 1.16 11.40 10.10
CA TYR A 237 1.94 12.53 9.57
C TYR A 237 2.23 13.58 10.64
N ARG A 238 1.23 13.97 11.45
CA ARG A 238 1.43 14.93 12.55
C ARG A 238 2.42 14.41 13.59
N LEU A 239 2.36 13.12 13.93
CA LEU A 239 3.30 12.48 14.83
C LEU A 239 4.72 12.53 14.28
N TYR A 240 4.91 12.19 13.01
CA TYR A 240 6.22 12.24 12.36
C TYR A 240 6.77 13.66 12.29
N ALA A 241 5.94 14.66 12.01
CA ALA A 241 6.35 16.06 12.01
C ALA A 241 6.88 16.51 13.39
N ARG A 242 6.19 16.11 14.48
CA ARG A 242 6.62 16.41 15.86
C ARG A 242 7.93 15.71 16.22
N GLN A 243 8.05 14.43 15.86
CA GLN A 243 9.28 13.66 16.06
C GLN A 243 10.47 14.25 15.29
N ASN A 244 10.25 14.68 14.03
CA ASN A 244 11.26 15.32 13.20
C ASN A 244 11.76 16.65 13.77
N GLN A 245 10.98 17.29 14.63
CA GLN A 245 11.31 18.56 15.30
C GLN A 245 11.80 18.36 16.75
N ALA A 246 11.97 17.12 17.20
CA ALA A 246 12.22 16.76 18.60
C ALA A 246 11.16 17.31 19.60
N ASP A 247 9.94 17.60 19.15
CA ASP A 247 8.82 17.96 20.01
C ASP A 247 8.18 16.70 20.61
N TRP A 248 8.90 16.05 21.53
CA TRP A 248 8.46 14.81 22.16
C TRP A 248 7.20 15.00 23.01
N ALA A 249 7.07 16.13 23.70
CA ALA A 249 5.90 16.45 24.49
C ALA A 249 4.64 16.60 23.62
N GLY A 250 4.75 17.33 22.50
CA GLY A 250 3.68 17.44 21.51
C GLY A 250 3.36 16.10 20.85
N ALA A 251 4.36 15.28 20.53
CA ALA A 251 4.18 13.94 19.99
C ALA A 251 3.39 13.04 20.96
N VAL A 252 3.73 13.03 22.25
CA VAL A 252 3.01 12.24 23.27
C VAL A 252 1.58 12.74 23.47
N ALA A 253 1.34 14.05 23.38
CA ALA A 253 0.00 14.63 23.52
C ALA A 253 -0.99 14.12 22.45
N LEU A 254 -0.51 13.79 21.25
CA LEU A 254 -1.32 13.17 20.19
C LEU A 254 -1.89 11.80 20.58
N GLY A 255 -1.35 11.15 21.61
CA GLY A 255 -1.92 9.91 22.15
C GLY A 255 -3.37 10.07 22.64
N LYS A 256 -3.74 11.26 23.14
CA LYS A 256 -5.13 11.55 23.52
C LYS A 256 -6.07 11.58 22.32
N GLU A 257 -5.60 12.12 21.19
CA GLU A 257 -6.34 12.12 19.93
C GLU A 257 -6.53 10.69 19.41
N LEU A 258 -5.49 9.84 19.49
CA LEU A 258 -5.59 8.43 19.11
C LEU A 258 -6.66 7.71 19.94
N GLU A 259 -6.62 7.85 21.26
CA GLU A 259 -7.60 7.20 22.15
C GLU A 259 -9.03 7.71 21.90
N ALA A 260 -9.21 9.00 21.59
CA ALA A 260 -10.51 9.53 21.18
C ALA A 260 -11.00 8.90 19.86
N MET A 261 -10.12 8.69 18.88
CA MET A 261 -10.46 8.02 17.62
C MET A 261 -10.82 6.54 17.80
N LEU A 262 -10.26 5.88 18.82
CA LEU A 262 -10.54 4.48 19.17
C LEU A 262 -11.93 4.24 19.76
N ALA A 263 -12.70 5.31 20.07
CA ALA A 263 -14.12 5.18 20.37
C ALA A 263 -14.97 4.74 19.16
N SER A 264 -14.37 4.62 17.97
CA SER A 264 -15.01 4.14 16.74
C SER A 264 -15.45 2.66 16.81
N PRO A 265 -16.42 2.22 15.98
CA PRO A 265 -16.89 0.84 15.97
C PRO A 265 -15.76 -0.19 15.77
N SER A 266 -15.78 -1.28 16.55
CA SER A 266 -14.72 -2.31 16.59
C SER A 266 -14.40 -2.96 15.23
N LEU A 267 -15.39 -3.09 14.34
CA LEU A 267 -15.20 -3.66 13.01
C LEU A 267 -14.29 -2.79 12.12
N VAL A 268 -14.42 -1.46 12.22
CA VAL A 268 -13.61 -0.49 11.47
C VAL A 268 -12.17 -0.51 11.99
N LEU A 269 -12.01 -0.57 13.32
CA LEU A 269 -10.69 -0.65 13.95
C LEU A 269 -9.96 -1.94 13.58
N LYS A 270 -10.68 -3.06 13.42
CA LYS A 270 -10.10 -4.33 12.98
C LYS A 270 -9.40 -4.22 11.62
N GLN A 271 -9.91 -3.39 10.71
CA GLN A 271 -9.30 -3.16 9.39
C GLN A 271 -8.06 -2.25 9.47
N CYS A 272 -7.91 -1.50 10.56
CA CYS A 272 -6.82 -0.55 10.79
C CYS A 272 -5.76 -1.07 11.78
N MET A 273 -5.84 -2.33 12.22
CA MET A 273 -5.04 -2.86 13.34
C MET A 273 -3.53 -2.66 13.18
N VAL A 274 -3.01 -2.84 11.96
CA VAL A 274 -1.59 -2.65 11.69
C VAL A 274 -1.18 -1.19 11.84
N LEU A 275 -1.93 -0.27 11.24
CA LEU A 275 -1.67 1.17 11.37
C LEU A 275 -1.79 1.62 12.83
N LEU A 276 -2.79 1.13 13.55
CA LEU A 276 -2.94 1.38 14.99
C LEU A 276 -1.76 0.86 15.81
N ALA A 277 -1.26 -0.34 15.50
CA ALA A 277 -0.09 -0.91 16.17
C ALA A 277 1.15 -0.05 15.93
N ILE A 278 1.38 0.40 14.69
CA ILE A 278 2.49 1.30 14.34
C ILE A 278 2.37 2.63 15.08
N LEU A 279 1.19 3.26 15.07
CA LEU A 279 0.97 4.55 15.75
C LEU A 279 1.19 4.45 17.27
N ARG A 280 0.71 3.38 17.90
CA ARG A 280 0.95 3.13 19.33
C ARG A 280 2.43 2.92 19.63
N ALA A 281 3.13 2.17 18.79
CA ALA A 281 4.55 1.93 18.95
C ALA A 281 5.37 3.23 18.78
N GLU A 282 5.01 4.07 17.81
CA GLU A 282 5.60 5.39 17.59
C GLU A 282 5.33 6.37 18.75
N LEU A 283 4.14 6.32 19.35
CA LEU A 283 3.83 7.10 20.56
C LEU A 283 4.63 6.60 21.78
N ALA A 284 4.79 5.29 21.95
CA ALA A 284 5.62 4.71 23.00
C ALA A 284 7.10 5.11 22.84
N PHE A 285 7.60 5.13 21.60
CA PHE A 285 8.94 5.65 21.29
C PHE A 285 9.08 7.13 21.69
N SER A 286 8.11 7.98 21.31
CA SER A 286 8.12 9.40 21.68
C SER A 286 8.07 9.61 23.20
N ARG A 287 7.31 8.76 23.92
CA ARG A 287 7.27 8.78 25.40
C ARG A 287 8.62 8.40 25.99
N ALA A 288 9.26 7.35 25.48
CA ALA A 288 10.58 6.93 25.95
C ALA A 288 11.65 8.02 25.73
N MET A 289 11.58 8.75 24.63
CA MET A 289 12.43 9.93 24.38
C MET A 289 12.16 11.05 25.38
N LEU A 290 10.89 11.35 25.68
CA LEU A 290 10.48 12.41 26.61
C LEU A 290 10.88 12.10 28.06
N GLU A 291 10.57 10.90 28.53
CA GLU A 291 10.74 10.46 29.91
C GLU A 291 12.16 9.94 30.20
N ARG A 292 12.96 9.75 29.14
CA ARG A 292 14.27 9.08 29.19
C ARG A 292 14.19 7.69 29.82
N ASP A 293 13.10 6.97 29.53
CA ASP A 293 12.85 5.62 30.02
C ASP A 293 12.35 4.71 28.89
N ALA A 294 13.11 3.65 28.59
CA ALA A 294 12.77 2.69 27.54
C ALA A 294 12.13 1.39 28.06
N ARG A 295 11.64 1.35 29.30
CA ARG A 295 10.95 0.17 29.87
C ARG A 295 9.69 -0.24 29.11
N GLU A 296 9.01 0.68 28.42
CA GLU A 296 7.84 0.32 27.61
C GLU A 296 8.22 -0.21 26.20
N LEU A 297 9.49 -0.08 25.79
CA LEU A 297 9.97 -0.49 24.45
C LEU A 297 10.35 -1.97 24.42
N HIS A 298 9.35 -2.83 24.53
CA HIS A 298 9.52 -4.28 24.63
C HIS A 298 8.71 -5.07 23.58
N ASP A 299 8.87 -6.38 23.60
CA ASP A 299 8.49 -7.31 22.52
C ASP A 299 7.04 -7.22 22.04
N HIS A 300 6.11 -6.76 22.87
CA HIS A 300 4.71 -6.57 22.46
C HIS A 300 4.53 -5.51 21.34
N LEU A 301 5.47 -4.57 21.20
CA LEU A 301 5.50 -3.60 20.09
C LEU A 301 6.10 -4.16 18.81
N PHE A 302 6.85 -5.26 18.92
CA PHE A 302 7.59 -5.84 17.81
C PHE A 302 6.95 -7.16 17.36
N ASN A 303 6.18 -7.11 16.28
CA ASN A 303 5.56 -8.29 15.69
C ASN A 303 5.81 -8.33 14.17
N GLU A 304 5.52 -9.48 13.56
CA GLU A 304 5.77 -9.69 12.13
C GLU A 304 5.05 -8.66 11.23
N GLU A 305 3.89 -8.15 11.64
CA GLU A 305 3.17 -7.13 10.89
C GLU A 305 3.86 -5.76 11.01
N THR A 306 4.21 -5.33 12.23
CA THR A 306 4.91 -4.03 12.42
C THR A 306 6.30 -4.05 11.79
N ASP A 307 7.05 -5.14 11.91
CA ASP A 307 8.36 -5.30 11.27
C ASP A 307 8.25 -5.32 9.72
N TRP A 308 7.13 -5.79 9.17
CA TRP A 308 6.91 -5.79 7.73
C TRP A 308 6.73 -4.37 7.17
N TYR A 309 5.85 -3.57 7.79
CA TYR A 309 5.51 -2.23 7.30
C TYR A 309 6.44 -1.12 7.83
N ALA A 310 7.08 -1.32 8.98
CA ALA A 310 7.99 -0.37 9.62
C ALA A 310 9.31 -1.05 10.06
N PRO A 311 10.11 -1.59 9.11
CA PRO A 311 11.28 -2.41 9.43
C PRO A 311 12.39 -1.67 10.20
N SER A 312 12.47 -0.34 10.11
CA SER A 312 13.43 0.48 10.87
C SER A 312 13.02 0.66 12.34
N PHE A 313 11.77 0.39 12.70
CA PHE A 313 11.24 0.69 14.04
C PHE A 313 11.93 -0.11 15.15
N ARG A 314 12.00 -1.44 15.02
CA ARG A 314 12.66 -2.33 15.99
C ARG A 314 14.13 -1.93 16.25
N PRO A 315 15.00 -1.82 15.23
CA PRO A 315 16.39 -1.41 15.47
C PRO A 315 16.51 0.00 16.07
N ARG A 316 15.62 0.94 15.72
CA ARG A 316 15.56 2.27 16.36
C ARG A 316 15.25 2.18 17.86
N CYS A 317 14.29 1.36 18.27
CA CYS A 317 13.98 1.15 19.69
C CYS A 317 15.13 0.48 20.45
N LEU A 318 15.86 -0.46 19.82
CA LEU A 318 17.05 -1.06 20.40
C LEU A 318 18.17 -0.02 20.58
N ALA A 319 18.36 0.87 19.61
CA ALA A 319 19.30 1.99 19.72
C ALA A 319 18.96 2.89 20.91
N LEU A 320 17.69 3.28 21.06
CA LEU A 320 17.25 4.12 22.18
C LEU A 320 17.49 3.45 23.55
N ARG A 321 17.22 2.14 23.66
CA ARG A 321 17.51 1.37 24.87
C ARG A 321 18.99 1.39 25.23
N ALA A 322 19.87 1.18 24.25
CA ALA A 322 21.31 1.23 24.45
C ALA A 322 21.77 2.63 24.87
N ALA A 323 21.24 3.68 24.22
CA ALA A 323 21.55 5.07 24.55
C ALA A 323 21.21 5.42 26.01
N LEU A 324 20.00 5.07 26.46
CA LEU A 324 19.54 5.34 27.82
C LEU A 324 20.25 4.50 28.88
N ALA A 325 20.78 3.34 28.50
CA ALA A 325 21.65 2.53 29.36
C ALA A 325 23.11 3.05 29.40
N GLY A 326 23.47 4.06 28.60
CA GLY A 326 24.84 4.55 28.46
C GLY A 326 25.77 3.60 27.69
N ASP A 327 25.21 2.63 26.95
CA ASP A 327 25.97 1.60 26.24
C ASP A 327 26.25 2.03 24.80
N ALA A 328 27.31 2.82 24.62
CA ALA A 328 27.74 3.29 23.30
C ALA A 328 28.13 2.16 22.34
N ASN A 329 28.62 1.03 22.87
CA ASN A 329 29.07 -0.11 22.05
C ASN A 329 27.90 -0.83 21.37
N HIS A 330 26.75 -0.92 22.05
CA HIS A 330 25.55 -1.54 21.51
C HIS A 330 24.62 -0.58 20.74
N LEU A 331 24.99 0.70 20.64
CA LEU A 331 24.20 1.72 19.95
C LEU A 331 24.42 1.73 18.42
N ALA A 332 25.69 1.63 17.98
CA ALA A 332 26.08 1.93 16.61
C ALA A 332 25.39 1.02 15.57
N HIS A 333 25.41 -0.30 15.81
CA HIS A 333 24.86 -1.26 14.85
C HIS A 333 23.33 -1.12 14.68
N PRO A 334 22.50 -1.05 15.74
CA PRO A 334 21.07 -0.79 15.60
C PRO A 334 20.75 0.53 14.89
N VAL A 335 21.49 1.61 15.16
CA VAL A 335 21.31 2.89 14.46
C VAL A 335 21.55 2.74 12.96
N GLU A 336 22.69 2.16 12.58
CA GLU A 336 23.05 1.97 11.18
C GLU A 336 22.01 1.08 10.47
N GLN A 337 21.55 0.02 11.14
CA GLN A 337 20.52 -0.85 10.62
C GLN A 337 19.19 -0.12 10.40
N ALA A 338 18.75 0.71 11.34
CA ALA A 338 17.51 1.48 11.22
C ALA A 338 17.56 2.43 10.02
N VAL A 339 18.63 3.24 9.93
CA VAL A 339 18.85 4.19 8.83
C VAL A 339 18.93 3.46 7.48
N ARG A 340 19.67 2.35 7.39
CA ARG A 340 19.80 1.55 6.16
C ARG A 340 18.45 0.98 5.69
N LEU A 341 17.64 0.49 6.61
CA LEU A 341 16.32 -0.07 6.30
C LEU A 341 15.35 1.04 5.83
N ALA A 342 15.33 2.18 6.52
CA ALA A 342 14.52 3.33 6.13
C ALA A 342 14.95 3.93 4.78
N GLY A 343 16.26 4.07 4.56
CA GLY A 343 16.84 4.55 3.31
C GLY A 343 16.59 3.64 2.10
N ASN A 344 16.23 2.37 2.31
CA ASN A 344 15.85 1.45 1.23
C ASN A 344 14.34 1.47 0.93
N SER A 345 13.53 2.25 1.65
CA SER A 345 12.09 2.39 1.41
C SER A 345 11.78 3.14 0.11
N GLN A 346 10.71 2.75 -0.59
CA GLN A 346 10.17 3.54 -1.70
C GLN A 346 9.53 4.85 -1.24
N ASP A 347 9.12 4.94 0.03
CA ASP A 347 8.80 6.20 0.68
C ASP A 347 10.12 6.91 1.05
N ARG A 348 10.54 7.84 0.19
CA ARG A 348 11.80 8.57 0.33
C ARG A 348 11.85 9.49 1.56
N SER A 349 10.70 9.79 2.18
CA SER A 349 10.68 10.60 3.40
C SER A 349 11.27 9.87 4.60
N GLN A 350 11.27 8.53 4.58
CA GLN A 350 11.67 7.69 5.73
C GLN A 350 13.17 7.77 6.04
N GLY A 351 14.03 7.81 5.02
CA GLY A 351 15.49 7.86 5.20
C GLY A 351 15.94 9.07 6.03
N PRO A 352 15.69 10.31 5.58
CA PRO A 352 16.05 11.51 6.32
C PRO A 352 15.40 11.60 7.70
N ARG A 353 14.16 11.14 7.85
CA ARG A 353 13.49 11.02 9.15
C ARG A 353 14.28 10.13 10.10
N GLU A 354 14.67 8.95 9.65
CA GLU A 354 15.41 7.99 10.47
C GLU A 354 16.81 8.49 10.82
N GLU A 355 17.48 9.21 9.91
CA GLU A 355 18.76 9.90 10.18
C GLU A 355 18.63 10.94 11.30
N ARG A 356 17.56 11.75 11.31
CA ARG A 356 17.30 12.70 12.40
C ARG A 356 17.05 12.00 13.73
N LEU A 357 16.21 10.97 13.73
CA LEU A 357 15.91 10.18 14.92
C LEU A 357 17.17 9.52 15.49
N ALA A 358 18.03 8.98 14.63
CA ALA A 358 19.34 8.45 15.01
C ALA A 358 20.22 9.52 15.69
N GLY A 359 20.27 10.73 15.14
CA GLY A 359 21.00 11.85 15.73
C GLY A 359 20.47 12.27 17.11
N TYR A 360 19.15 12.32 17.28
CA TYR A 360 18.54 12.59 18.60
C TYR A 360 18.87 11.49 19.62
N ILE A 361 18.83 10.22 19.21
CA ILE A 361 19.20 9.09 20.08
C ILE A 361 20.67 9.17 20.48
N GLN A 362 21.58 9.45 19.52
CA GLN A 362 23.01 9.61 19.80
C GLN A 362 23.28 10.76 20.75
N ALA A 363 22.57 11.89 20.61
CA ALA A 363 22.74 13.05 21.46
C ALA A 363 22.42 12.76 22.94
N LEU A 364 21.59 11.74 23.25
CA LEU A 364 21.32 11.33 24.63
C LEU A 364 22.55 10.82 25.38
N LEU A 365 23.57 10.29 24.68
CA LEU A 365 24.83 9.86 25.31
C LEU A 365 25.65 11.04 25.85
N THR A 366 25.48 12.21 25.24
CA THR A 366 26.28 13.41 25.54
C THR A 366 25.50 14.52 26.22
N ALA A 367 24.16 14.49 26.14
CA ALA A 367 23.31 15.56 26.65
C ALA A 367 23.05 15.42 28.16
N PRO A 368 23.29 16.47 28.97
CA PRO A 368 22.87 16.50 30.36
C PRO A 368 21.37 16.21 30.50
N ALA A 369 20.96 15.59 31.61
CA ALA A 369 19.56 15.28 31.93
C ALA A 369 18.61 16.49 31.85
N SER A 370 19.14 17.72 31.95
CA SER A 370 18.40 18.97 32.07
C SER A 370 18.09 19.71 30.76
N LEU A 371 18.58 19.24 29.60
CA LEU A 371 18.30 19.90 28.31
C LEU A 371 16.95 19.44 27.74
N ALA A 372 16.00 20.37 27.66
CA ALA A 372 14.63 20.14 27.20
C ALA A 372 14.49 20.08 25.66
N ALA A 373 15.48 20.57 24.91
CA ALA A 373 15.48 20.55 23.45
C ALA A 373 16.83 20.04 22.93
N LEU A 374 16.80 18.96 22.13
CA LEU A 374 17.97 18.48 21.41
C LEU A 374 18.10 19.30 20.11
N PRO A 375 19.30 19.81 19.76
CA PRO A 375 19.50 20.51 18.51
C PRO A 375 19.25 19.59 17.31
N ASP A 376 18.80 20.14 16.19
CA ASP A 376 18.57 19.39 14.95
C ASP A 376 19.90 18.78 14.44
N PRO A 377 20.04 17.45 14.39
CA PRO A 377 21.29 16.79 14.06
C PRO A 377 21.57 16.77 12.55
N VAL A 378 20.58 17.06 11.69
CA VAL A 378 20.72 17.01 10.23
C VAL A 378 20.27 18.34 9.61
N PRO A 379 21.14 19.09 8.92
CA PRO A 379 20.74 20.32 8.24
C PRO A 379 19.63 20.02 7.22
N ARG A 380 18.57 20.84 7.22
CA ARG A 380 17.48 20.70 6.23
C ARG A 380 18.05 20.76 4.81
N ALA A 381 17.85 19.70 4.03
CA ALA A 381 18.05 19.78 2.59
C ALA A 381 17.10 20.86 2.03
N ALA A 382 17.61 21.76 1.20
CA ALA A 382 16.78 22.73 0.52
C ALA A 382 15.67 22.00 -0.25
N ALA A 383 14.42 22.45 -0.08
CA ALA A 383 13.31 21.95 -0.87
C ALA A 383 13.71 22.01 -2.36
N PRO A 384 13.45 20.96 -3.15
CA PRO A 384 13.71 21.04 -4.59
C PRO A 384 13.00 22.28 -5.13
N PRO A 385 13.68 23.09 -5.97
CA PRO A 385 13.12 24.35 -6.43
C PRO A 385 11.78 24.09 -7.12
N ALA A 386 10.78 24.89 -6.77
CA ALA A 386 9.54 24.96 -7.52
C ALA A 386 9.89 25.41 -8.95
N SER A 387 9.99 24.47 -9.88
CA SER A 387 10.08 24.79 -11.30
C SER A 387 8.70 25.26 -11.76
N ASN A 388 8.61 26.55 -12.10
CA ASN A 388 7.42 27.19 -12.69
C ASN A 388 6.97 26.51 -13.99
#